data_AF-A0A9W5REI8-F1
#
_entry.id   AF-A0A9W5REI8-F1
#
_cell.length_a   1.000
_cell.length_b   1.000
_cell.length_c   1.000
_cell.angle_alpha   90.00
_cell.angle_beta   90.00
_cell.angle_gamma   90.00
#
_symmetry.space_group_name_H-M   'P 1'
#
loop_
_entity.id
_entity.type
_entity.pdbx_description
1 polymer ?
#
loop_
_entity_poly.entity_id
_entity_poly.type
_entity_poly.pdbx_seq_one_letter_code
_entity_poly.pdbx_strand_id
1 'polypeptide(L)'
;MSDYTVTNSLVSIGDGMLMRVHRFCRDFIDEGAPTFVLVHGIGVSSEYFVPLAQRLVEHGDVITLDLPGFGDTTRPPHPLSIAGFAAATHKIMRFEGVKNPVMLGHSMGAQVVTEMAARDPEWINRILLIGPPINALERTFVQAGLRFAQSSIFEPFAVSRFAVGAYLRSGLAWFMETLPQMVAYPIGVRLADARARTYLMRGEHDAVAPRTWLEDLRLAAASGTGLDAPIFEVKDGAHSVIVAHADEVAHALITLSQEPPAKASPRAEAGNVAGQERVKQLAETAASAARTPETGSGVWEQLRENSVTTPPLRRATVIALTDYARSGVQALRAALIRAGLAGEPAASMRFAGGSVCIGIPGIVETSEHLHLAGHALHSAGWDVHFVTALDHLNGPIPLFARRLEKYLADQNLQDVVLFAHSKGGLIGKTAMTGPQGWRIRAMVTLGTPYAGSPLANYAPKLLRVADMRTDALSLRTQYEDIRVNPRITSIQARWDQQVPNGSWLPGARVVTANVYGHNNLLTAPAALRVLVAEMERHKPRA
;
A
#
# COMPACT_ATOMS: atom_id res chain seq x y z
N MET A 1 19.72 11.78 41.33
CA MET A 1 20.84 11.29 40.51
C MET A 1 20.36 9.98 39.93
N SER A 2 20.34 9.85 38.61
CA SER A 2 19.75 8.70 37.94
C SER A 2 20.73 7.51 37.96
N ASP A 3 20.32 6.39 38.55
CA ASP A 3 21.08 5.13 38.72
C ASP A 3 21.20 4.33 37.41
N TYR A 4 21.76 4.95 36.36
CA TYR A 4 22.09 4.28 35.11
C TYR A 4 23.45 4.72 34.57
N THR A 5 24.12 3.82 33.85
CA THR A 5 25.38 4.08 33.14
C THR A 5 25.11 4.26 31.65
N VAL A 6 25.93 5.09 31.00
CA VAL A 6 25.90 5.27 29.54
C VAL A 6 27.27 4.91 28.98
N THR A 7 27.31 3.89 28.12
CA THR A 7 28.52 3.54 27.37
C THR A 7 28.40 3.99 25.93
N ASN A 8 29.46 4.62 25.43
CA ASN A 8 29.56 5.10 24.06
C ASN A 8 30.62 4.28 23.33
N SER A 9 30.23 3.55 22.29
CA SER A 9 31.14 2.73 21.51
C SER A 9 31.11 3.12 20.03
N LEU A 10 32.21 2.83 19.34
CA LEU A 10 32.33 2.95 17.90
C LEU A 10 32.59 1.55 17.35
N VAL A 11 31.60 1.02 16.63
CA VAL A 11 31.58 -0.39 16.21
C VAL A 11 31.82 -0.47 14.71
N SER A 12 32.76 -1.30 14.31
CA SER A 12 33.01 -1.60 12.89
C SER A 12 31.98 -2.58 12.36
N ILE A 13 31.33 -2.21 11.26
CA ILE A 13 30.31 -3.02 10.58
C ILE A 13 30.81 -3.59 9.23
N GLY A 14 32.12 -3.50 8.97
CA GLY A 14 32.76 -3.92 7.72
C GLY A 14 32.88 -2.78 6.69
N ASP A 15 33.66 -3.02 5.64
CA ASP A 15 33.91 -2.09 4.53
C ASP A 15 34.41 -0.69 4.95
N GLY A 16 35.14 -0.62 6.07
CA GLY A 16 35.64 0.63 6.65
C GLY A 16 34.56 1.51 7.29
N MET A 17 33.31 1.02 7.40
CA MET A 17 32.22 1.76 8.03
C MET A 17 32.21 1.54 9.55
N LEU A 18 32.04 2.64 10.28
CA LEU A 18 31.92 2.68 11.73
C LEU A 18 30.57 3.28 12.10
N MET A 19 29.88 2.67 13.06
CA MET A 19 28.65 3.22 13.64
C MET A 19 28.85 3.51 15.11
N ARG A 20 28.29 4.64 15.56
CA ARG A 20 28.26 5.00 16.97
C ARG A 20 27.08 4.34 17.64
N VAL A 21 27.31 3.80 18.84
CA VAL A 21 26.28 3.18 19.67
C VAL A 21 26.34 3.79 21.05
N HIS A 22 25.19 4.20 21.57
CA HIS A 22 25.01 4.60 22.96
C HIS A 22 24.10 3.58 23.63
N ARG A 23 24.61 2.99 24.72
CA ARG A 23 23.87 2.02 25.52
C ARG A 23 23.64 2.57 26.91
N PHE A 24 22.37 2.61 27.31
CA PHE A 24 21.90 3.02 28.63
C PHE A 24 21.53 1.75 29.39
N CYS A 25 22.23 1.46 30.49
CA CYS A 25 22.05 0.26 31.30
C CYS A 25 21.95 0.63 32.78
N ARG A 26 21.32 -0.23 33.58
CA ARG A 26 21.47 -0.20 35.04
C ARG A 26 22.32 -1.37 35.49
N ASP A 27 22.97 -1.22 36.65
CA ASP A 27 23.79 -2.28 37.25
C ASP A 27 22.96 -3.52 37.62
N PHE A 28 21.66 -3.31 37.90
CA PHE A 28 20.69 -4.36 38.16
C PHE A 28 19.45 -4.16 37.28
N ILE A 29 19.17 -5.13 36.43
CA ILE A 29 17.95 -5.23 35.63
C ILE A 29 17.34 -6.61 35.89
N ASP A 30 16.03 -6.67 36.03
CA ASP A 30 15.30 -7.92 36.22
C ASP A 30 15.55 -8.89 35.06
N GLU A 31 15.70 -10.18 35.40
CA GLU A 31 15.86 -11.23 34.40
C GLU A 31 14.64 -11.25 33.47
N GLY A 32 14.87 -11.05 32.17
CA GLY A 32 13.81 -10.98 31.16
C GLY A 32 13.30 -9.57 30.83
N ALA A 33 13.89 -8.51 31.39
CA ALA A 33 13.57 -7.14 30.98
C ALA A 33 13.84 -6.91 29.47
N PRO A 34 13.04 -6.06 28.80
CA PRO A 34 13.20 -5.78 27.38
C PRO A 34 14.50 -5.04 27.07
N THR A 35 15.00 -5.22 25.85
CA THR A 35 15.97 -4.30 25.24
C THR A 35 15.24 -3.44 24.21
N PHE A 36 15.33 -2.13 24.35
CA PHE A 36 14.79 -1.16 23.41
C PHE A 36 15.89 -0.73 22.43
N VAL A 37 15.59 -0.77 21.12
CA VAL A 37 16.53 -0.31 20.07
C VAL A 37 15.89 0.83 19.30
N LEU A 38 16.50 2.02 19.34
CA LEU A 38 15.92 3.24 18.79
C LEU A 38 16.69 3.68 17.53
N VAL A 39 15.99 3.78 16.40
CA VAL A 39 16.55 4.10 15.08
C VAL A 39 16.01 5.43 14.57
N HIS A 40 16.92 6.37 14.30
CA HIS A 40 16.59 7.76 14.03
C HIS A 40 16.19 8.02 12.55
N GLY A 41 15.60 9.19 12.31
CA GLY A 41 15.21 9.67 10.99
C GLY A 41 16.37 10.20 10.14
N ILE A 42 16.08 10.58 8.89
CA ILE A 42 17.07 11.16 7.99
C ILE A 42 17.61 12.49 8.54
N GLY A 43 18.93 12.68 8.49
CA GLY A 43 19.60 13.95 8.80
C GLY A 43 19.69 14.32 10.29
N VAL A 44 19.20 13.46 11.18
CA VAL A 44 19.37 13.55 12.65
C VAL A 44 20.34 12.49 13.15
N SER A 45 20.45 12.30 14.47
CA SER A 45 21.33 11.33 15.13
C SER A 45 20.64 10.69 16.35
N SER A 46 21.32 9.73 16.97
CA SER A 46 20.91 9.09 18.22
C SER A 46 20.71 10.05 19.40
N GLU A 47 21.37 11.22 19.39
CA GLU A 47 21.19 12.29 20.40
C GLU A 47 19.70 12.67 20.58
N TYR A 48 18.92 12.52 19.51
CA TYR A 48 17.50 12.84 19.50
C TYR A 48 16.69 11.98 20.48
N PHE A 49 17.17 10.78 20.80
CA PHE A 49 16.51 9.84 21.68
C PHE A 49 16.92 9.94 23.15
N VAL A 50 17.86 10.80 23.53
CA VAL A 50 18.34 10.88 24.92
C VAL A 50 17.20 11.08 25.92
N PRO A 51 16.25 12.02 25.73
CA PRO A 51 15.13 12.19 26.66
C PRO A 51 14.25 10.94 26.79
N LEU A 52 14.08 10.19 25.70
CA LEU A 52 13.31 8.95 25.66
C LEU A 52 14.07 7.80 26.33
N ALA A 53 15.37 7.68 26.07
CA ALA A 53 16.23 6.66 26.69
C ALA A 53 16.25 6.78 28.22
N GLN A 54 16.26 8.02 28.74
CA GLN A 54 16.19 8.29 30.18
C GLN A 54 14.90 7.78 30.84
N ARG A 55 13.79 7.73 30.11
CA ARG A 55 12.50 7.19 30.60
C ARG A 55 12.44 5.67 30.48
N LEU A 56 13.04 5.12 29.42
CA LEU A 56 13.01 3.68 29.15
C LEU A 56 14.01 2.87 29.98
N VAL A 57 15.15 3.47 30.38
CA VAL A 57 16.22 2.77 31.10
C VAL A 57 15.78 2.24 32.48
N GLU A 58 14.70 2.78 33.04
CA GLU A 58 14.08 2.25 34.26
C GLU A 58 13.38 0.90 34.03
N HIS A 59 13.07 0.56 32.77
CA HIS A 59 12.30 -0.62 32.39
C HIS A 59 13.11 -1.65 31.58
N GLY A 60 14.33 -1.31 31.15
CA GLY A 60 15.18 -2.21 30.38
C GLY A 60 16.35 -1.50 29.69
N ASP A 61 17.25 -2.27 29.08
CA ASP A 61 18.39 -1.71 28.36
C ASP A 61 17.92 -0.89 27.16
N VAL A 62 18.54 0.27 26.93
CA VAL A 62 18.24 1.11 25.76
C VAL A 62 19.48 1.27 24.90
N ILE A 63 19.34 0.92 23.62
CA ILE A 63 20.38 1.08 22.61
C ILE A 63 19.91 2.11 21.59
N THR A 64 20.72 3.13 21.38
CA THR A 64 20.56 4.11 20.32
C THR A 64 21.81 4.08 19.44
N LEU A 65 21.65 4.34 18.15
CA LEU A 65 22.74 4.26 17.18
C LEU A 65 22.66 5.36 16.15
N ASP A 66 23.80 5.73 15.60
CA ASP A 66 23.88 6.62 14.45
C ASP A 66 23.96 5.79 13.16
N LEU A 67 23.04 6.03 12.23
CA LEU A 67 23.04 5.40 10.92
C LEU A 67 24.23 5.91 10.07
N PRO A 68 24.82 5.07 9.19
CA PRO A 68 25.94 5.46 8.34
C PRO A 68 25.75 6.80 7.62
N GLY A 69 26.71 7.71 7.83
CA GLY A 69 26.72 9.06 7.25
C GLY A 69 25.90 10.11 8.01
N PHE A 70 25.32 9.74 9.16
CA PHE A 70 24.62 10.64 10.07
C PHE A 70 25.29 10.68 11.44
N GLY A 71 24.99 11.72 12.23
CA GLY A 71 25.68 11.98 13.49
C GLY A 71 27.20 12.08 13.27
N ASP A 72 27.96 11.40 14.12
CA ASP A 72 29.43 11.37 14.06
C ASP A 72 29.95 10.05 13.46
N THR A 73 29.29 9.54 12.41
CA THR A 73 29.67 8.29 11.72
C THR A 73 30.27 8.52 10.34
N THR A 74 31.05 7.53 9.88
CA THR A 74 31.67 7.57 8.55
C THR A 74 30.61 7.64 7.45
N ARG A 75 30.75 8.60 6.53
CA ARG A 75 29.93 8.64 5.31
C ARG A 75 30.40 7.56 4.34
N PRO A 76 29.52 6.63 3.91
CA PRO A 76 29.88 5.68 2.85
C PRO A 76 30.08 6.41 1.51
N PRO A 77 30.81 5.82 0.54
CA PRO A 77 31.04 6.44 -0.76
C PRO A 77 29.76 6.76 -1.54
N HIS A 78 28.69 6.00 -1.29
CA HIS A 78 27.37 6.20 -1.85
C HIS A 78 26.30 6.00 -0.77
N PRO A 79 25.15 6.69 -0.86
CA PRO A 79 24.04 6.49 0.06
C PRO A 79 23.57 5.04 0.07
N LEU A 80 23.36 4.50 1.26
CA LEU A 80 22.80 3.16 1.41
C LEU A 80 21.30 3.18 1.05
N SER A 81 20.82 2.09 0.46
CA SER A 81 19.38 1.84 0.42
C SER A 81 18.85 1.60 1.83
N ILE A 82 17.54 1.70 2.06
CA ILE A 82 16.92 1.34 3.35
C ILE A 82 17.30 -0.10 3.76
N ALA A 83 17.39 -1.00 2.78
CA ALA A 83 17.92 -2.34 2.93
C ALA A 83 19.36 -2.40 3.46
N GLY A 84 20.22 -1.48 3.01
CA GLY A 84 21.59 -1.35 3.50
C GLY A 84 21.66 -0.79 4.92
N PHE A 85 20.85 0.24 5.23
CA PHE A 85 20.71 0.75 6.59
C PHE A 85 20.22 -0.33 7.57
N ALA A 86 19.21 -1.11 7.18
CA ALA A 86 18.70 -2.25 7.96
C ALA A 86 19.79 -3.30 8.22
N ALA A 87 20.58 -3.65 7.19
CA ALA A 87 21.69 -4.60 7.34
C ALA A 87 22.79 -4.06 8.29
N ALA A 88 23.09 -2.76 8.22
CA ALA A 88 24.03 -2.10 9.12
C ALA A 88 23.55 -2.13 10.58
N THR A 89 22.29 -1.75 10.83
CA THR A 89 21.66 -1.81 12.16
C THR A 89 21.63 -3.24 12.71
N HIS A 90 21.31 -4.22 11.87
CA HIS A 90 21.31 -5.64 12.26
C HIS A 90 22.70 -6.14 12.69
N LYS A 91 23.78 -5.68 12.03
CA LYS A 91 25.16 -5.98 12.46
C LYS A 91 25.47 -5.42 13.84
N ILE A 92 25.02 -4.20 14.14
CA ILE A 92 25.16 -3.61 15.48
C ILE A 92 24.41 -4.43 16.54
N MET A 93 23.18 -4.85 16.24
CA MET A 93 22.42 -5.70 17.15
C MET A 93 23.09 -7.06 17.41
N ARG A 94 23.69 -7.68 16.39
CA ARG A 94 24.50 -8.91 16.56
C ARG A 94 25.70 -8.64 17.49
N PHE A 95 26.41 -7.54 17.27
CA PHE A 95 27.59 -7.16 18.06
C PHE A 95 27.24 -6.93 19.54
N GLU A 96 26.15 -6.23 19.81
CA GLU A 96 25.66 -5.95 21.17
C GLU A 96 24.98 -7.16 21.85
N GLY A 97 24.84 -8.29 21.13
CA GLY A 97 24.23 -9.52 21.66
C GLY A 97 22.71 -9.45 21.86
N VAL A 98 22.04 -8.47 21.24
CA VAL A 98 20.62 -8.16 21.47
C VAL A 98 19.71 -9.21 20.83
N LYS A 99 18.86 -9.86 21.62
CA LYS A 99 17.87 -10.84 21.12
C LYS A 99 16.45 -10.34 21.39
N ASN A 100 15.57 -10.45 20.38
CA ASN A 100 14.16 -10.07 20.46
C ASN A 100 13.88 -8.66 21.02
N PRO A 101 14.52 -7.60 20.49
CA PRO A 101 14.30 -6.26 21.02
C PRO A 101 12.89 -5.73 20.69
N VAL A 102 12.50 -4.71 21.44
CA VAL A 102 11.41 -3.80 21.04
C VAL A 102 12.05 -2.67 20.25
N MET A 103 11.78 -2.63 18.95
CA MET A 103 12.40 -1.61 18.08
C MET A 103 11.50 -0.40 17.90
N LEU A 104 12.09 0.79 17.97
CA LEU A 104 11.46 2.04 17.57
C LEU A 104 12.14 2.56 16.30
N GLY A 105 11.35 2.92 15.31
CA GLY A 105 11.83 3.66 14.15
C GLY A 105 11.10 4.99 14.00
N HIS A 106 11.82 6.11 13.99
CA HIS A 106 11.26 7.44 13.70
C HIS A 106 11.56 7.85 12.26
N SER A 107 10.55 8.31 11.52
CA SER A 107 10.70 8.79 10.15
C SER A 107 11.44 7.76 9.27
N MET A 108 12.57 8.09 8.64
CA MET A 108 13.37 7.10 7.89
C MET A 108 13.73 5.85 8.72
N GLY A 109 13.93 6.00 10.04
CA GLY A 109 14.14 4.87 10.95
C GLY A 109 12.96 3.90 11.00
N ALA A 110 11.71 4.38 10.78
CA ALA A 110 10.54 3.51 10.64
C ALA A 110 10.67 2.58 9.42
N GLN A 111 11.24 3.07 8.32
CA GLN A 111 11.50 2.27 7.13
C GLN A 111 12.60 1.22 7.40
N VAL A 112 13.66 1.60 8.12
CA VAL A 112 14.75 0.70 8.51
C VAL A 112 14.24 -0.45 9.40
N VAL A 113 13.49 -0.12 10.45
CA VAL A 113 12.92 -1.12 11.38
C VAL A 113 11.91 -2.02 10.67
N THR A 114 11.07 -1.47 9.78
CA THR A 114 10.15 -2.27 8.95
C THR A 114 10.91 -3.25 8.07
N GLU A 115 12.00 -2.82 7.44
CA GLU A 115 12.81 -3.69 6.58
C GLU A 115 13.48 -4.82 7.37
N MET A 116 13.95 -4.54 8.60
CA MET A 116 14.52 -5.56 9.47
C MET A 116 13.46 -6.60 9.88
N ALA A 117 12.28 -6.16 10.32
CA ALA A 117 11.17 -7.06 10.63
C ALA A 117 10.75 -7.91 9.43
N ALA A 118 10.74 -7.32 8.23
CA ALA A 118 10.39 -8.03 7.00
C ALA A 118 11.44 -9.03 6.51
N ARG A 119 12.68 -8.96 7.00
CA ARG A 119 13.76 -9.90 6.66
C ARG A 119 13.92 -10.98 7.70
N ASP A 120 13.85 -10.60 8.96
CA ASP A 120 14.17 -11.45 10.11
C ASP A 120 12.99 -11.49 11.10
N PRO A 121 11.79 -11.95 10.68
CA PRO A 121 10.56 -11.89 11.50
C PRO A 121 10.64 -12.71 12.78
N GLU A 122 11.49 -13.74 12.81
CA GLU A 122 11.77 -14.55 14.01
C GLU A 122 12.57 -13.75 15.06
N TRP A 123 13.33 -12.74 14.63
CA TRP A 123 14.19 -11.96 15.52
C TRP A 123 13.58 -10.60 15.87
N ILE A 124 12.90 -9.95 14.92
CA ILE A 124 12.28 -8.64 15.11
C ILE A 124 10.76 -8.80 15.04
N ASN A 125 10.14 -8.99 16.21
CA ASN A 125 8.72 -9.33 16.31
C ASN A 125 7.86 -8.27 17.04
N ARG A 126 8.46 -7.16 17.49
CA ARG A 126 7.79 -6.01 18.11
C ARG A 126 8.39 -4.70 17.62
N ILE A 127 7.58 -3.88 16.96
CA ILE A 127 8.02 -2.61 16.37
C ILE A 127 7.04 -1.47 16.69
N LEU A 128 7.58 -0.30 17.02
CA LEU A 128 6.85 0.98 17.08
C LEU A 128 7.36 1.88 15.94
N LEU A 129 6.45 2.29 15.06
CA LEU A 129 6.76 3.14 13.91
C LEU A 129 6.18 4.54 14.13
N ILE A 130 7.04 5.54 14.22
CA ILE A 130 6.66 6.91 14.53
C ILE A 130 6.87 7.80 13.31
N GLY A 131 5.83 8.52 12.90
CA GLY A 131 5.84 9.37 11.71
C GLY A 131 6.37 8.67 10.45
N PRO A 132 5.89 7.47 10.05
CA PRO A 132 6.47 6.75 8.93
C PRO A 132 6.37 7.59 7.64
N PRO A 133 7.49 7.88 6.97
CA PRO A 133 7.53 8.88 5.91
C PRO A 133 7.06 8.26 4.60
N ILE A 134 6.78 9.14 3.64
CA ILE A 134 6.46 8.78 2.25
C ILE A 134 5.12 8.03 2.15
N ASN A 135 4.05 8.81 2.22
CA ASN A 135 2.70 8.37 1.92
C ASN A 135 2.66 7.66 0.55
N ALA A 136 2.01 6.48 0.48
CA ALA A 136 1.85 5.72 -0.76
C ALA A 136 1.22 6.54 -1.89
N LEU A 137 0.42 7.57 -1.58
CA LEU A 137 -0.23 8.49 -2.52
C LEU A 137 0.64 9.72 -2.88
N GLU A 138 1.72 10.00 -2.14
CA GLU A 138 2.52 11.23 -2.26
C GLU A 138 4.04 10.93 -2.20
N ARG A 139 4.62 10.52 -3.34
CA ARG A 139 6.02 10.05 -3.46
C ARG A 139 6.94 10.99 -4.25
N THR A 140 6.54 12.24 -4.47
CA THR A 140 7.43 13.21 -5.13
C THR A 140 8.25 13.97 -4.09
N PHE A 141 9.46 14.38 -4.44
CA PHE A 141 10.32 15.18 -3.55
C PHE A 141 9.65 16.48 -3.10
N VAL A 142 8.92 17.13 -4.02
CA VAL A 142 8.19 18.38 -3.73
C VAL A 142 7.08 18.14 -2.70
N GLN A 143 6.29 17.09 -2.86
CA GLN A 143 5.24 16.75 -1.89
C GLN A 143 5.83 16.39 -0.53
N ALA A 144 6.88 15.54 -0.50
CA ALA A 144 7.56 15.18 0.74
C ALA A 144 8.12 16.43 1.46
N GLY A 145 8.74 17.35 0.71
CA GLY A 145 9.23 18.62 1.25
C GLY A 145 8.11 19.53 1.78
N LEU A 146 6.99 19.64 1.05
CA LEU A 146 5.84 20.44 1.49
C LEU A 146 5.21 19.88 2.77
N ARG A 147 5.02 18.55 2.86
CA ARG A 147 4.49 17.89 4.06
C ARG A 147 5.41 18.06 5.26
N PHE A 148 6.72 17.97 5.02
CA PHE A 148 7.71 18.24 6.05
C PHE A 148 7.60 19.68 6.55
N ALA A 149 7.60 20.66 5.64
CA ALA A 149 7.45 22.08 5.98
C ALA A 149 6.15 22.37 6.75
N GLN A 150 5.03 21.77 6.34
CA GLN A 150 3.75 21.87 7.06
C GLN A 150 3.84 21.38 8.50
N SER A 151 4.56 20.27 8.73
CA SER A 151 4.76 19.70 10.07
C SER A 151 5.70 20.58 10.91
N SER A 152 6.76 21.12 10.29
CA SER A 152 7.75 21.97 10.96
C SER A 152 7.17 23.27 11.53
N ILE A 153 6.04 23.76 11.02
CA ILE A 153 5.35 24.94 11.57
C ILE A 153 4.93 24.73 13.03
N PHE A 154 4.62 23.49 13.40
CA PHE A 154 4.12 23.11 14.72
C PHE A 154 5.22 22.53 15.62
N GLU A 155 6.46 22.43 15.13
CA GLU A 155 7.57 21.88 15.93
C GLU A 155 8.05 22.91 16.97
N PRO A 156 8.23 22.50 18.25
CA PRO A 156 8.78 23.38 19.27
C PRO A 156 10.15 23.94 18.86
N PHE A 157 10.43 25.18 19.24
CA PHE A 157 11.66 25.88 18.84
C PHE A 157 12.94 25.09 19.18
N ALA A 158 12.97 24.41 20.33
CA ALA A 158 14.10 23.59 20.74
C ALA A 158 14.35 22.41 19.77
N VAL A 159 13.28 21.78 19.30
CA VAL A 159 13.31 20.67 18.33
C VAL A 159 13.77 21.18 16.98
N SER A 160 13.20 22.28 16.49
CA SER A 160 13.61 22.93 15.24
C SER A 160 15.08 23.33 15.24
N ARG A 161 15.58 23.93 16.33
CA ARG A 161 17.00 24.30 16.49
C ARG A 161 17.91 23.07 16.49
N PHE A 162 17.52 21.99 17.17
CA PHE A 162 18.25 20.72 17.15
C PHE A 162 18.31 20.15 15.72
N ALA A 163 17.16 20.05 15.04
CA ALA A 163 17.06 19.49 13.70
C ALA A 163 17.90 20.26 12.69
N VAL A 164 17.85 21.60 12.70
CA VAL A 164 18.69 22.45 11.85
C VAL A 164 20.18 22.19 12.11
N GLY A 165 20.59 22.13 13.39
CA GLY A 165 21.97 21.82 13.75
C GLY A 165 22.41 20.43 13.27
N ALA A 166 21.55 19.42 13.39
CA ALA A 166 21.81 18.07 12.93
C ALA A 166 21.90 17.99 11.40
N TYR A 167 21.02 18.68 10.67
CA TYR A 167 21.08 18.77 9.20
C TYR A 167 22.38 19.41 8.72
N LEU A 168 22.84 20.48 9.37
CA LEU A 168 24.11 21.11 9.06
C LEU A 168 25.30 20.16 9.31
N ARG A 169 25.31 19.43 10.43
CA ARG A 169 26.34 18.39 10.71
C ARG A 169 26.31 17.25 9.69
N SER A 170 25.12 16.77 9.34
CA SER A 170 24.95 15.70 8.33
C SER A 170 25.40 16.14 6.94
N GLY A 171 25.38 17.45 6.66
CA GLY A 171 25.72 18.03 5.36
C GLY A 171 24.55 17.97 4.38
N LEU A 172 24.12 19.13 3.89
CA LEU A 172 22.96 19.23 2.98
C LEU A 172 23.12 18.39 1.71
N ALA A 173 24.35 18.28 1.18
CA ALA A 173 24.64 17.42 0.03
C ALA A 173 24.32 15.94 0.33
N TRP A 174 24.82 15.42 1.45
CA TRP A 174 24.59 14.03 1.85
C TRP A 174 23.11 13.74 2.13
N PHE A 175 22.42 14.69 2.78
CA PHE A 175 20.97 14.62 2.97
C PHE A 175 20.25 14.47 1.62
N MET A 176 20.58 15.31 0.64
CA MET A 176 19.95 15.29 -0.69
C MET A 176 20.29 14.02 -1.48
N GLU A 177 21.48 13.45 -1.31
CA GLU A 177 21.87 12.18 -1.92
C GLU A 177 21.14 10.97 -1.30
N THR A 178 20.83 11.02 0.00
CA THR A 178 20.14 9.94 0.71
C THR A 178 18.62 9.98 0.53
N LEU A 179 18.04 11.18 0.37
CA LEU A 179 16.59 11.39 0.23
C LEU A 179 15.91 10.51 -0.84
N PRO A 180 16.48 10.29 -2.04
CA PRO A 180 15.93 9.35 -3.03
C PRO A 180 15.74 7.92 -2.52
N GLN A 181 16.62 7.43 -1.65
CA GLN A 181 16.52 6.07 -1.09
C GLN A 181 15.32 5.94 -0.15
N MET A 182 15.07 6.96 0.66
CA MET A 182 13.90 7.06 1.54
C MET A 182 12.59 7.14 0.73
N VAL A 183 12.57 7.96 -0.33
CA VAL A 183 11.39 8.15 -1.20
C VAL A 183 11.06 6.89 -2.01
N ALA A 184 12.07 6.15 -2.44
CA ALA A 184 11.87 4.93 -3.24
C ALA A 184 11.33 3.75 -2.42
N TYR A 185 11.51 3.76 -1.10
CA TYR A 185 11.22 2.60 -0.27
C TYR A 185 9.71 2.31 -0.11
N PRO A 186 9.24 1.08 -0.42
CA PRO A 186 7.83 0.74 -0.40
C PRO A 186 7.37 0.25 0.99
N ILE A 187 7.45 1.11 2.02
CA ILE A 187 7.16 0.72 3.42
C ILE A 187 5.81 0.01 3.60
N GLY A 188 4.73 0.46 2.97
CA GLY A 188 3.42 -0.20 3.10
C GLY A 188 3.32 -1.60 2.49
N VAL A 189 4.25 -1.97 1.60
CA VAL A 189 4.38 -3.36 1.11
C VAL A 189 5.22 -4.15 2.10
N ARG A 190 6.38 -3.61 2.49
CA ARG A 190 7.32 -4.29 3.39
C ARG A 190 6.76 -4.49 4.80
N LEU A 191 5.89 -3.60 5.27
CA LEU A 191 5.20 -3.77 6.55
C LEU A 191 4.22 -4.95 6.55
N ALA A 192 3.64 -5.31 5.39
CA ALA A 192 2.86 -6.54 5.29
C ALA A 192 3.73 -7.80 5.40
N ASP A 193 5.01 -7.71 5.03
CA ASP A 193 5.99 -8.80 5.17
C ASP A 193 6.61 -8.86 6.58
N ALA A 194 6.53 -7.77 7.36
CA ALA A 194 7.22 -7.60 8.64
C ALA A 194 6.85 -8.62 9.72
N ARG A 195 5.63 -9.17 9.69
CA ARG A 195 5.08 -10.14 10.66
C ARG A 195 5.30 -9.78 12.14
N ALA A 196 5.63 -8.53 12.44
CA ALA A 196 5.87 -8.03 13.78
C ALA A 196 4.58 -7.43 14.34
N ARG A 197 4.39 -7.59 15.64
CA ARG A 197 3.40 -6.82 16.38
C ARG A 197 3.78 -5.34 16.25
N THR A 198 2.90 -4.56 15.66
CA THR A 198 3.21 -3.21 15.18
C THR A 198 2.34 -2.20 15.90
N TYR A 199 2.97 -1.24 16.56
CA TYR A 199 2.32 0.00 16.99
C TYR A 199 2.68 1.11 16.00
N LEU A 200 1.73 1.98 15.71
CA LEU A 200 1.90 3.14 14.84
C LEU A 200 1.67 4.40 15.66
N MET A 201 2.47 5.45 15.45
CA MET A 201 2.29 6.71 16.16
C MET A 201 2.50 7.92 15.24
N ARG A 202 1.69 8.96 15.43
CA ARG A 202 1.85 10.27 14.80
C ARG A 202 1.57 11.39 15.79
N GLY A 203 2.10 12.58 15.52
CA GLY A 203 1.57 13.81 16.12
C GLY A 203 0.30 14.26 15.42
N GLU A 204 -0.58 14.95 16.13
CA GLU A 204 -1.80 15.56 15.58
C GLU A 204 -1.52 16.40 14.32
N HIS A 205 -0.44 17.18 14.35
CA HIS A 205 0.01 18.08 13.28
C HIS A 205 1.08 17.46 12.35
N ASP A 206 1.34 16.16 12.44
CA ASP A 206 2.26 15.47 11.54
C ASP A 206 1.65 15.32 10.13
N ALA A 207 2.03 16.21 9.22
CA ALA A 207 1.63 16.16 7.82
C ALA A 207 2.53 15.22 6.98
N VAL A 208 3.71 14.83 7.47
CA VAL A 208 4.55 13.79 6.84
C VAL A 208 3.85 12.43 6.91
N ALA A 209 3.18 12.16 8.03
CA ALA A 209 2.44 10.93 8.27
C ALA A 209 0.95 11.23 8.57
N PRO A 210 0.13 11.53 7.53
CA PRO A 210 -1.28 11.85 7.72
C PRO A 210 -2.08 10.64 8.23
N ARG A 211 -3.22 10.89 8.90
CA ARG A 211 -4.09 9.84 9.47
C ARG A 211 -4.43 8.72 8.48
N THR A 212 -4.83 9.09 7.25
CA THR A 212 -5.17 8.13 6.19
C THR A 212 -4.01 7.23 5.82
N TRP A 213 -2.78 7.73 5.92
CA TRP A 213 -1.58 6.93 5.67
C TRP A 213 -1.27 5.97 6.83
N LEU A 214 -1.48 6.35 8.08
CA LEU A 214 -1.34 5.42 9.21
C LEU A 214 -2.40 4.30 9.14
N GLU A 215 -3.63 4.59 8.70
CA GLU A 215 -4.63 3.55 8.46
C GLU A 215 -4.19 2.55 7.39
N ASP A 216 -3.56 3.03 6.30
CA ASP A 216 -3.00 2.16 5.26
C ASP A 216 -1.89 1.24 5.79
N LEU A 217 -1.04 1.77 6.66
CA LEU A 217 0.02 1.01 7.32
C LEU A 217 -0.55 0.02 8.35
N ARG A 218 -1.60 0.41 9.08
CA ARG A 218 -2.31 -0.48 10.01
C ARG A 218 -2.88 -1.69 9.27
N LEU A 219 -3.52 -1.45 8.12
CA LEU A 219 -4.00 -2.52 7.25
C LEU A 219 -2.87 -3.41 6.74
N ALA A 220 -1.72 -2.83 6.38
CA ALA A 220 -0.56 -3.61 5.96
C ALA A 220 -0.04 -4.51 7.11
N ALA A 221 0.22 -3.94 8.29
CA ALA A 221 0.72 -4.68 9.44
C ALA A 221 -0.25 -5.80 9.89
N ALA A 222 -1.55 -5.50 9.93
CA ALA A 222 -2.57 -6.47 10.29
C ALA A 222 -2.67 -7.63 9.28
N SER A 223 -2.45 -7.36 7.99
CA SER A 223 -2.48 -8.41 6.97
C SER A 223 -1.35 -9.44 7.11
N GLY A 224 -0.20 -9.04 7.66
CA GLY A 224 0.94 -9.94 7.86
C GLY A 224 0.84 -10.82 9.11
N THR A 225 0.08 -10.38 10.12
CA THR A 225 0.03 -11.02 11.45
C THR A 225 -1.34 -11.52 11.86
N GLY A 226 -2.42 -10.99 11.29
CA GLY A 226 -3.79 -11.15 11.79
C GLY A 226 -4.08 -10.40 13.09
N LEU A 227 -3.11 -9.63 13.61
CA LEU A 227 -3.25 -8.84 14.83
C LEU A 227 -3.64 -7.41 14.46
N ASP A 228 -4.36 -6.72 15.34
CA ASP A 228 -4.54 -5.28 15.18
C ASP A 228 -3.20 -4.55 15.38
N ALA A 229 -3.07 -3.39 14.75
CA ALA A 229 -1.89 -2.53 14.84
C ALA A 229 -2.33 -1.13 15.35
N PRO A 230 -2.40 -0.93 16.68
CA PRO A 230 -2.90 0.29 17.29
C PRO A 230 -2.21 1.55 16.76
N ILE A 231 -3.01 2.60 16.51
CA ILE A 231 -2.54 3.93 16.12
C ILE A 231 -2.66 4.86 17.34
N PHE A 232 -1.53 5.42 17.76
CA PHE A 232 -1.45 6.44 18.80
C PHE A 232 -1.31 7.80 18.17
N GLU A 233 -2.18 8.73 18.55
CA GLU A 233 -2.07 10.11 18.14
C GLU A 233 -1.73 10.99 19.34
N VAL A 234 -0.60 11.68 19.24
CA VAL A 234 -0.11 12.58 20.27
C VAL A 234 -0.72 13.96 20.02
N LYS A 235 -1.57 14.39 20.95
CA LYS A 235 -2.22 15.70 20.94
C LYS A 235 -1.18 16.82 20.92
N ASP A 236 -1.42 17.86 20.12
CA ASP A 236 -0.52 19.00 19.93
C ASP A 236 0.88 18.64 19.37
N GLY A 237 1.14 17.35 19.10
CA GLY A 237 2.41 16.85 18.57
C GLY A 237 2.57 17.11 17.07
N ALA A 238 3.80 17.36 16.65
CA ALA A 238 4.19 17.49 15.24
C ALA A 238 4.90 16.21 14.74
N HIS A 239 5.88 16.30 13.84
CA HIS A 239 6.57 15.14 13.28
C HIS A 239 7.51 14.45 14.29
N SER A 240 8.02 15.21 15.25
CA SER A 240 9.09 14.81 16.17
C SER A 240 8.61 14.56 17.59
N VAL A 241 7.50 13.82 17.72
CA VAL A 241 6.90 13.48 19.02
C VAL A 241 7.89 12.81 19.99
N ILE A 242 8.94 12.17 19.47
CA ILE A 242 9.99 11.50 20.26
C ILE A 242 10.73 12.42 21.24
N VAL A 243 10.79 13.74 20.98
CA VAL A 243 11.45 14.70 21.89
C VAL A 243 10.46 15.37 22.82
N ALA A 244 9.43 15.99 22.25
CA ALA A 244 8.50 16.82 23.02
C ALA A 244 7.49 16.00 23.83
N HIS A 245 7.28 14.74 23.46
CA HIS A 245 6.29 13.82 24.02
C HIS A 245 6.92 12.46 24.32
N ALA A 246 8.13 12.50 24.89
CA ALA A 246 8.91 11.30 25.19
C ALA A 246 8.21 10.38 26.21
N ASP A 247 7.35 10.92 27.07
CA ASP A 247 6.57 10.15 28.05
C ASP A 247 5.51 9.29 27.38
N GLU A 248 4.76 9.85 26.44
CA GLU A 248 3.76 9.12 25.65
C GLU A 248 4.40 8.04 24.77
N VAL A 249 5.58 8.35 24.20
CA VAL A 249 6.35 7.38 23.40
C VAL A 249 6.89 6.25 24.28
N ALA A 250 7.42 6.56 25.47
CA ALA A 250 7.90 5.57 26.42
C ALA A 250 6.77 4.64 26.85
N HIS A 251 5.60 5.19 27.17
CA HIS A 251 4.43 4.40 27.55
C HIS A 251 4.01 3.40 26.46
N ALA A 252 4.01 3.82 25.19
CA ALA A 252 3.70 2.93 24.07
C ALA A 252 4.73 1.79 23.92
N LEU A 253 6.03 2.08 24.08
CA LEU A 253 7.09 1.07 24.02
C LEU A 253 7.04 0.08 25.19
N ILE A 254 6.80 0.57 26.40
CA ILE A 254 6.65 -0.28 27.59
C ILE A 254 5.42 -1.18 27.45
N THR A 255 4.31 -0.64 26.96
CA THR A 255 3.11 -1.44 26.70
C THR A 255 3.41 -2.51 25.66
N LEU A 256 4.04 -2.14 24.54
CA LEU A 256 4.40 -3.08 23.48
C LEU A 256 5.35 -4.19 23.97
N SER A 257 6.28 -3.88 24.88
CA SER A 257 7.23 -4.86 25.42
C SER A 257 6.56 -5.97 26.23
N GLN A 258 5.45 -5.65 26.88
CA GLN A 258 4.65 -6.57 27.70
C GLN A 258 3.74 -7.47 26.86
N GLU A 259 3.44 -7.09 25.62
CA GLU A 259 2.60 -7.90 24.73
C GLU A 259 3.37 -9.12 24.21
N PRO A 260 2.69 -10.28 24.00
CA PRO A 260 3.35 -11.45 23.44
C PRO A 260 3.87 -11.14 22.04
N PRO A 261 5.04 -11.66 21.65
CA PRO A 261 5.55 -11.46 20.30
C PRO A 261 4.55 -12.00 19.29
N ALA A 262 4.46 -11.38 18.11
CA ALA A 262 3.65 -11.94 17.04
C ALA A 262 4.18 -13.35 16.73
N LYS A 263 3.37 -14.39 16.99
CA LYS A 263 3.72 -15.74 16.52
C LYS A 263 3.74 -15.66 15.01
N ALA A 264 4.84 -16.06 14.39
CA ALA A 264 4.88 -16.24 12.95
C ALA A 264 3.71 -17.16 12.58
N SER A 265 2.67 -16.60 11.97
CA SER A 265 1.70 -17.46 11.30
C SER A 265 2.53 -18.27 10.32
N PRO A 266 2.45 -19.62 10.34
CA PRO A 266 3.10 -20.41 9.33
C PRO A 266 2.68 -19.77 8.01
N ARG A 267 3.69 -19.43 7.20
CA ARG A 267 3.43 -19.06 5.82
C ARG A 267 2.47 -20.14 5.29
N ALA A 268 1.58 -19.80 4.38
CA ALA A 268 0.98 -20.83 3.53
C ALA A 268 2.10 -21.48 2.66
N GLU A 269 3.06 -22.12 3.31
CA GLU A 269 4.18 -22.88 2.77
C GLU A 269 3.68 -24.21 2.19
N ALA A 270 2.46 -24.61 2.53
CA ALA A 270 1.73 -25.67 1.83
C ALA A 270 1.32 -25.29 0.38
N GLY A 271 1.49 -24.03 -0.04
CA GLY A 271 1.04 -23.56 -1.35
C GLY A 271 2.09 -23.54 -2.45
N ASN A 272 3.39 -23.64 -2.17
CA ASN A 272 4.40 -23.31 -3.19
C ASN A 272 5.01 -24.52 -3.90
N VAL A 273 5.13 -25.69 -3.26
CA VAL A 273 5.61 -26.91 -3.94
C VAL A 273 4.44 -27.80 -4.34
N ALA A 274 3.54 -28.11 -3.40
CA ALA A 274 2.31 -28.83 -3.71
C ALA A 274 1.39 -28.00 -4.62
N GLY A 275 1.38 -26.67 -4.50
CA GLY A 275 0.65 -25.80 -5.42
C GLY A 275 1.33 -25.66 -6.77
N GLN A 276 2.65 -25.73 -6.90
CA GLN A 276 3.30 -25.79 -8.22
C GLN A 276 3.05 -27.13 -8.91
N GLU A 277 3.14 -28.26 -8.20
CA GLU A 277 2.82 -29.58 -8.75
C GLU A 277 1.33 -29.71 -9.08
N ARG A 278 0.45 -29.14 -8.24
CA ARG A 278 -1.01 -29.15 -8.43
C ARG A 278 -1.46 -28.12 -9.46
N VAL A 279 -0.77 -26.98 -9.61
CA VAL A 279 -0.95 -26.01 -10.71
C VAL A 279 -0.43 -26.58 -12.01
N LYS A 280 0.68 -27.35 -11.99
CA LYS A 280 1.17 -28.07 -13.16
C LYS A 280 0.21 -29.19 -13.54
N GLN A 281 -0.28 -29.98 -12.60
CA GLN A 281 -1.35 -30.96 -12.84
C GLN A 281 -2.66 -30.32 -13.27
N LEU A 282 -3.09 -29.19 -12.69
CA LEU A 282 -4.31 -28.48 -13.09
C LEU A 282 -4.14 -27.75 -14.43
N ALA A 283 -2.94 -27.28 -14.77
CA ALA A 283 -2.62 -26.71 -16.08
C ALA A 283 -2.50 -27.81 -17.14
N GLU A 284 -1.98 -28.98 -16.80
CA GLU A 284 -1.96 -30.17 -17.65
C GLU A 284 -3.37 -30.76 -17.82
N THR A 285 -4.18 -30.77 -16.75
CA THR A 285 -5.59 -31.17 -16.77
C THR A 285 -6.44 -30.13 -17.50
N ALA A 286 -6.17 -28.83 -17.39
CA ALA A 286 -6.82 -27.78 -18.16
C ALA A 286 -6.36 -27.79 -19.63
N ALA A 287 -5.11 -28.12 -19.91
CA ALA A 287 -4.59 -28.35 -21.26
C ALA A 287 -5.07 -29.67 -21.87
N SER A 288 -5.50 -30.63 -21.04
CA SER A 288 -6.15 -31.89 -21.44
C SER A 288 -7.66 -31.71 -21.63
N ALA A 289 -8.32 -30.93 -20.76
CA ALA A 289 -9.71 -30.50 -20.88
C ALA A 289 -9.91 -29.56 -22.09
N ALA A 290 -8.92 -28.72 -22.40
CA ALA A 290 -8.87 -27.94 -23.64
C ALA A 290 -8.67 -28.81 -24.89
N ARG A 291 -8.33 -30.11 -24.73
CA ARG A 291 -8.21 -31.10 -25.81
C ARG A 291 -9.39 -32.07 -25.88
N THR A 292 -10.32 -32.04 -24.93
CA THR A 292 -11.52 -32.88 -24.95
C THR A 292 -12.73 -32.05 -25.41
N PRO A 293 -13.34 -32.37 -26.57
CA PRO A 293 -14.42 -31.59 -27.13
C PRO A 293 -15.75 -32.03 -26.53
N GLU A 294 -16.08 -31.59 -25.32
CA GLU A 294 -17.45 -31.68 -24.81
C GLU A 294 -17.92 -30.34 -24.23
N THR A 295 -18.64 -29.60 -25.10
CA THR A 295 -19.53 -28.46 -24.82
C THR A 295 -18.89 -27.13 -24.38
N GLY A 296 -18.41 -26.35 -25.34
CA GLY A 296 -18.08 -24.92 -25.19
C GLY A 296 -16.84 -24.51 -25.99
N SER A 297 -16.92 -23.41 -26.73
CA SER A 297 -15.89 -22.95 -27.67
C SER A 297 -14.47 -22.91 -27.06
N GLY A 298 -13.49 -23.47 -27.76
CA GLY A 298 -12.11 -23.58 -27.27
C GLY A 298 -11.45 -22.22 -27.02
N VAL A 299 -10.36 -22.18 -26.23
CA VAL A 299 -9.63 -20.93 -25.89
C VAL A 299 -9.31 -20.08 -27.13
N TRP A 300 -8.92 -20.71 -28.23
CA TRP A 300 -8.62 -20.06 -29.51
C TRP A 300 -9.84 -19.51 -30.26
N GLU A 301 -11.02 -20.05 -29.99
CA GLU A 301 -12.28 -19.58 -30.55
C GLU A 301 -12.79 -18.38 -29.75
N GLN A 302 -12.72 -18.43 -28.41
CA GLN A 302 -13.00 -17.28 -27.56
C GLN A 302 -12.06 -16.10 -27.82
N LEU A 303 -10.76 -16.35 -28.06
CA LEU A 303 -9.79 -15.31 -28.44
C LEU A 303 -10.09 -14.71 -29.83
N ARG A 304 -10.61 -15.52 -30.78
CA ARG A 304 -11.04 -15.02 -32.09
C ARG A 304 -12.32 -14.20 -32.00
N GLU A 305 -13.34 -14.70 -31.30
CA GLU A 305 -14.62 -14.03 -31.08
C GLU A 305 -14.48 -12.70 -30.34
N ASN A 306 -13.52 -12.62 -29.41
CA ASN A 306 -13.24 -11.43 -28.61
C ASN A 306 -12.01 -10.67 -29.10
N SER A 307 -11.57 -10.88 -30.34
CA SER A 307 -10.44 -10.14 -30.91
C SER A 307 -10.81 -8.66 -31.09
N VAL A 308 -9.93 -7.78 -30.61
CA VAL A 308 -10.12 -6.33 -30.67
C VAL A 308 -9.94 -5.86 -32.13
N THR A 309 -10.94 -5.16 -32.67
CA THR A 309 -10.89 -4.66 -34.06
C THR A 309 -10.32 -3.26 -34.09
N THR A 310 -9.05 -3.10 -34.46
CA THR A 310 -8.41 -1.79 -34.59
C THR A 310 -8.99 -1.00 -35.77
N PRO A 311 -9.61 0.18 -35.55
CA PRO A 311 -10.12 1.01 -36.64
C PRO A 311 -8.97 1.63 -37.44
N PRO A 312 -9.23 2.09 -38.69
CA PRO A 312 -8.22 2.81 -39.48
C PRO A 312 -7.61 3.98 -38.71
N LEU A 313 -6.31 4.24 -38.90
CA LEU A 313 -5.53 5.19 -38.09
C LEU A 313 -6.23 6.55 -37.87
N ARG A 314 -6.79 7.15 -38.93
CA ARG A 314 -7.53 8.43 -38.83
C ARG A 314 -8.71 8.34 -37.85
N ARG A 315 -9.49 7.26 -37.90
CA ARG A 315 -10.62 7.04 -36.97
C ARG A 315 -10.11 6.75 -35.57
N ALA A 316 -9.06 5.94 -35.41
CA ALA A 316 -8.44 5.66 -34.12
C ALA A 316 -7.97 6.95 -33.41
N THR A 317 -7.33 7.87 -34.15
CA THR A 317 -6.87 9.16 -33.62
C THR A 317 -8.05 10.03 -33.15
N VAL A 318 -9.12 10.13 -33.94
CA VAL A 318 -10.32 10.91 -33.56
C VAL A 318 -11.00 10.31 -32.33
N ILE A 319 -11.13 8.98 -32.28
CA ILE A 319 -11.70 8.28 -31.13
C ILE A 319 -10.86 8.58 -29.88
N ALA A 320 -9.54 8.41 -29.95
CA ALA A 320 -8.65 8.68 -28.82
C ALA A 320 -8.74 10.14 -28.34
N LEU A 321 -8.68 11.11 -29.25
CA LEU A 321 -8.79 12.54 -28.91
C LEU A 321 -10.13 12.87 -28.24
N THR A 322 -11.23 12.35 -28.76
CA THR A 322 -12.55 12.58 -28.16
C THR A 322 -12.72 11.89 -26.81
N ASP A 323 -12.14 10.69 -26.63
CA ASP A 323 -12.15 9.98 -25.36
C ASP A 323 -11.34 10.72 -24.28
N TYR A 324 -10.15 11.23 -24.62
CA TYR A 324 -9.36 12.07 -23.72
C TYR A 324 -10.03 13.40 -23.41
N ALA A 325 -10.67 14.06 -24.39
CA ALA A 325 -11.40 15.30 -24.15
C ALA A 325 -12.56 15.10 -23.15
N ARG A 326 -13.32 14.00 -23.28
CA ARG A 326 -14.38 13.65 -22.32
C ARG A 326 -13.82 13.39 -20.93
N SER A 327 -12.73 12.62 -20.84
CA SER A 327 -12.04 12.37 -19.57
C SER A 327 -11.61 13.70 -18.91
N GLY A 328 -11.09 14.65 -19.69
CA GLY A 328 -10.75 15.99 -19.21
C GLY A 328 -11.95 16.77 -18.66
N VAL A 329 -13.11 16.72 -19.33
CA VAL A 329 -14.35 17.35 -18.85
C VAL A 329 -14.83 16.72 -17.54
N GLN A 330 -14.78 15.39 -17.41
CA GLN A 330 -15.15 14.68 -16.18
C GLN A 330 -14.20 15.00 -15.03
N ALA A 331 -12.89 15.04 -15.29
CA ALA A 331 -11.88 15.40 -14.29
C ALA A 331 -12.08 16.86 -13.81
N LEU A 332 -12.37 17.79 -14.72
CA LEU A 332 -12.70 19.17 -14.39
C LEU A 332 -13.97 19.26 -13.53
N ARG A 333 -15.04 18.56 -13.93
CA ARG A 333 -16.28 18.51 -13.14
C ARG A 333 -16.03 17.97 -11.73
N ALA A 334 -15.29 16.86 -11.60
CA ALA A 334 -14.93 16.31 -10.30
C ALA A 334 -14.08 17.28 -9.46
N ALA A 335 -13.20 18.06 -10.08
CA ALA A 335 -12.44 19.11 -9.39
C ALA A 335 -13.32 20.27 -8.92
N LEU A 336 -14.28 20.71 -9.73
CA LEU A 336 -15.24 21.76 -9.36
C LEU A 336 -16.18 21.31 -8.23
N ILE A 337 -16.68 20.06 -8.26
CA ILE A 337 -17.46 19.47 -7.15
C ILE A 337 -16.63 19.49 -5.86
N ARG A 338 -15.38 19.01 -5.89
CA ARG A 338 -14.50 19.02 -4.72
C ARG A 338 -14.21 20.42 -4.18
N ALA A 339 -14.18 21.43 -5.04
CA ALA A 339 -14.00 22.82 -4.65
C ALA A 339 -15.29 23.48 -4.14
N GLY A 340 -16.43 22.76 -4.12
CA GLY A 340 -17.74 23.32 -3.78
C GLY A 340 -18.28 24.30 -4.83
N LEU A 341 -17.73 24.27 -6.05
CA LEU A 341 -18.05 25.21 -7.13
C LEU A 341 -19.08 24.69 -8.12
N ALA A 342 -19.44 23.40 -8.09
CA ALA A 342 -20.47 22.83 -8.95
C ALA A 342 -21.04 21.53 -8.40
N GLY A 343 -22.35 21.44 -8.16
CA GLY A 343 -23.06 20.19 -7.85
C GLY A 343 -22.66 19.50 -6.53
N GLU A 344 -23.40 18.45 -6.17
CA GLU A 344 -23.08 17.58 -5.03
C GLU A 344 -22.26 16.37 -5.48
N PRO A 345 -21.37 15.82 -4.62
CA PRO A 345 -20.66 14.59 -4.90
C PRO A 345 -21.60 13.40 -5.08
N ALA A 346 -21.18 12.45 -5.92
CA ALA A 346 -21.82 11.17 -6.16
C ALA A 346 -21.87 10.38 -4.85
N ALA A 347 -23.04 10.43 -4.22
CA ALA A 347 -23.34 9.67 -3.02
C ALA A 347 -23.72 8.23 -3.38
N SER A 348 -23.50 7.32 -2.42
CA SER A 348 -24.04 5.96 -2.50
C SER A 348 -25.56 6.02 -2.65
N MET A 349 -26.10 5.26 -3.60
CA MET A 349 -27.55 5.19 -3.86
C MET A 349 -28.10 3.95 -3.16
N ARG A 350 -28.62 4.18 -1.96
CA ARG A 350 -29.00 3.12 -1.02
C ARG A 350 -30.41 2.59 -1.29
N PHE A 351 -30.59 1.28 -1.28
CA PHE A 351 -31.91 0.64 -1.38
C PHE A 351 -32.04 -0.54 -0.42
N ALA A 352 -32.97 -0.46 0.53
CA ALA A 352 -33.18 -1.50 1.53
C ALA A 352 -33.71 -2.80 0.88
N GLY A 353 -33.01 -3.92 1.12
CA GLY A 353 -33.36 -5.22 0.54
C GLY A 353 -32.87 -5.46 -0.89
N GLY A 354 -32.17 -4.50 -1.49
CA GLY A 354 -31.53 -4.66 -2.80
C GLY A 354 -30.31 -5.57 -2.76
N SER A 355 -29.97 -6.18 -3.90
CA SER A 355 -28.66 -6.81 -4.07
C SER A 355 -27.58 -5.73 -4.01
N VAL A 356 -26.55 -5.95 -3.18
CA VAL A 356 -25.49 -4.97 -2.94
C VAL A 356 -24.47 -4.99 -4.07
N CYS A 357 -24.15 -3.82 -4.61
CA CYS A 357 -22.97 -3.66 -5.45
C CYS A 357 -22.06 -2.49 -5.06
N ILE A 358 -20.77 -2.66 -5.31
CA ILE A 358 -19.74 -1.65 -4.99
C ILE A 358 -19.02 -1.26 -6.28
N GLY A 359 -18.95 0.05 -6.54
CA GLY A 359 -18.21 0.63 -7.64
C GLY A 359 -16.73 0.85 -7.30
N ILE A 360 -15.82 0.40 -8.16
CA ILE A 360 -14.37 0.65 -8.02
C ILE A 360 -13.86 1.40 -9.26
N PRO A 361 -13.43 2.67 -9.13
CA PRO A 361 -13.04 3.49 -10.28
C PRO A 361 -11.68 3.05 -10.85
N GLY A 362 -11.21 3.74 -11.89
CA GLY A 362 -9.84 3.64 -12.40
C GLY A 362 -8.83 4.56 -11.69
N ILE A 363 -7.72 4.87 -12.35
CA ILE A 363 -6.49 5.38 -11.71
C ILE A 363 -6.61 6.81 -11.19
N VAL A 364 -6.98 7.73 -12.07
CA VAL A 364 -7.19 9.15 -11.72
C VAL A 364 -8.67 9.46 -11.48
N GLU A 365 -9.51 8.44 -11.60
CA GLU A 365 -10.95 8.51 -11.50
C GLU A 365 -11.43 8.55 -10.05
N THR A 366 -12.70 8.91 -9.90
CA THR A 366 -13.43 8.96 -8.64
C THR A 366 -14.79 8.32 -8.84
N SER A 367 -15.55 8.17 -7.76
CA SER A 367 -16.93 7.71 -7.77
C SER A 367 -17.83 8.50 -8.75
N GLU A 368 -17.51 9.77 -9.03
CA GLU A 368 -18.16 10.57 -10.10
C GLU A 368 -18.10 9.92 -11.48
N HIS A 369 -16.97 9.32 -11.82
CA HIS A 369 -16.77 8.72 -13.14
C HIS A 369 -17.65 7.48 -13.31
N LEU A 370 -17.98 6.81 -12.19
CA LEU A 370 -18.88 5.67 -12.13
C LEU A 370 -20.35 6.05 -11.96
N HIS A 371 -20.67 7.33 -11.77
CA HIS A 371 -22.00 7.76 -11.35
C HIS A 371 -23.11 7.37 -12.35
N LEU A 372 -22.86 7.45 -13.67
CA LEU A 372 -23.82 7.01 -14.68
C LEU A 372 -24.04 5.50 -14.65
N ALA A 373 -22.99 4.72 -14.46
CA ALA A 373 -23.08 3.27 -14.28
C ALA A 373 -23.84 2.92 -12.99
N GLY A 374 -23.54 3.62 -11.89
CA GLY A 374 -24.25 3.48 -10.63
C GLY A 374 -25.73 3.81 -10.76
N HIS A 375 -26.10 4.89 -11.46
CA HIS A 375 -27.51 5.23 -11.69
C HIS A 375 -28.24 4.18 -12.52
N ALA A 376 -27.61 3.65 -13.55
CA ALA A 376 -28.17 2.58 -14.37
C ALA A 376 -28.43 1.31 -13.53
N LEU A 377 -27.48 0.95 -12.65
CA LEU A 377 -27.63 -0.18 -11.73
C LEU A 377 -28.67 0.08 -10.65
N HIS A 378 -28.70 1.27 -10.06
CA HIS A 378 -29.70 1.63 -9.07
C HIS A 378 -31.12 1.60 -9.67
N SER A 379 -31.28 2.08 -10.90
CA SER A 379 -32.54 1.97 -11.65
C SER A 379 -32.95 0.53 -11.95
N ALA A 380 -31.98 -0.40 -11.96
CA ALA A 380 -32.19 -1.85 -12.08
C ALA A 380 -32.37 -2.54 -10.71
N GLY A 381 -32.50 -1.79 -9.60
CA GLY A 381 -32.79 -2.31 -8.26
C GLY A 381 -31.56 -2.72 -7.45
N TRP A 382 -30.37 -2.24 -7.80
CA TRP A 382 -29.16 -2.46 -7.01
C TRP A 382 -29.02 -1.46 -5.86
N ASP A 383 -28.53 -1.94 -4.73
CA ASP A 383 -28.06 -1.13 -3.62
C ASP A 383 -26.59 -0.72 -3.87
N VAL A 384 -26.38 0.49 -4.39
CA VAL A 384 -25.09 0.92 -4.97
C VAL A 384 -24.27 1.68 -3.95
N HIS A 385 -23.09 1.13 -3.63
CA HIS A 385 -22.08 1.79 -2.79
C HIS A 385 -21.00 2.45 -3.65
N PHE A 386 -20.70 3.69 -3.31
CA PHE A 386 -19.49 4.39 -3.71
C PHE A 386 -18.60 4.61 -2.50
N VAL A 387 -17.37 4.09 -2.57
CA VAL A 387 -16.40 4.10 -1.47
C VAL A 387 -15.33 5.14 -1.75
N THR A 388 -15.43 6.30 -1.11
CA THR A 388 -14.48 7.42 -1.30
C THR A 388 -13.03 7.05 -1.01
N ALA A 389 -12.79 6.06 -0.13
CA ALA A 389 -11.45 5.52 0.14
C ALA A 389 -10.82 4.79 -1.08
N LEU A 390 -11.61 4.50 -2.11
CA LEU A 390 -11.21 3.92 -3.40
C LEU A 390 -11.18 4.95 -4.54
N ASP A 391 -11.37 6.24 -4.25
CA ASP A 391 -11.13 7.29 -5.23
C ASP A 391 -9.63 7.51 -5.44
N HIS A 392 -9.23 7.93 -6.64
CA HIS A 392 -7.84 8.25 -6.99
C HIS A 392 -6.87 7.11 -6.66
N LEU A 393 -6.95 6.01 -7.40
CA LEU A 393 -6.18 4.77 -7.25
C LEU A 393 -4.68 4.89 -7.62
N ASN A 394 -4.04 5.98 -7.20
CA ASN A 394 -2.65 6.38 -7.44
C ASN A 394 -1.68 5.74 -6.43
N GLY A 395 -1.74 4.42 -6.27
CA GLY A 395 -0.93 3.65 -5.33
C GLY A 395 -0.96 2.15 -5.62
N PRO A 396 -0.31 1.31 -4.79
CA PRO A 396 -0.21 -0.13 -5.03
C PRO A 396 -1.58 -0.84 -5.03
N ILE A 397 -1.79 -1.76 -5.97
CA ILE A 397 -3.05 -2.55 -6.04
C ILE A 397 -3.40 -3.24 -4.71
N PRO A 398 -2.48 -3.93 -4.01
CA PRO A 398 -2.80 -4.60 -2.75
C PRO A 398 -3.30 -3.66 -1.65
N LEU A 399 -2.88 -2.39 -1.67
CA LEU A 399 -3.33 -1.42 -0.68
C LEU A 399 -4.82 -1.13 -0.81
N PHE A 400 -5.28 -0.81 -2.02
CA PHE A 400 -6.69 -0.52 -2.26
C PHE A 400 -7.57 -1.77 -2.12
N ALA A 401 -7.04 -2.96 -2.41
CA ALA A 401 -7.72 -4.20 -2.12
C ALA A 401 -8.03 -4.34 -0.63
N ARG A 402 -7.04 -4.07 0.25
CA ARG A 402 -7.25 -4.06 1.70
C ARG A 402 -8.25 -3.01 2.17
N ARG A 403 -8.26 -1.81 1.56
CA ARG A 403 -9.28 -0.79 1.87
C ARG A 403 -10.69 -1.27 1.52
N LEU A 404 -10.85 -1.96 0.39
CA LEU A 404 -12.13 -2.57 0.02
C LEU A 404 -12.53 -3.68 1.01
N GLU A 405 -11.60 -4.57 1.37
CA GLU A 405 -11.84 -5.62 2.36
C GLU A 405 -12.24 -5.06 3.74
N LYS A 406 -11.58 -3.98 4.19
CA LYS A 406 -11.95 -3.27 5.41
C LYS A 406 -13.35 -2.68 5.29
N TYR A 407 -13.68 -2.02 4.18
CA TYR A 407 -15.02 -1.48 3.98
C TYR A 407 -16.10 -2.56 4.03
N LEU A 408 -15.88 -3.70 3.37
CA LEU A 408 -16.78 -4.86 3.40
C LEU A 408 -16.99 -5.39 4.83
N ALA A 409 -15.92 -5.46 5.62
CA ALA A 409 -15.98 -5.91 7.01
C ALA A 409 -16.69 -4.90 7.92
N ASP A 410 -16.31 -3.63 7.87
CA ASP A 410 -16.85 -2.55 8.69
C ASP A 410 -18.37 -2.36 8.47
N GLN A 411 -18.82 -2.48 7.22
CA GLN A 411 -20.23 -2.36 6.85
C GLN A 411 -21.00 -3.69 6.98
N ASN A 412 -20.32 -4.76 7.45
CA ASN A 412 -20.82 -6.12 7.51
C ASN A 412 -21.50 -6.59 6.21
N LEU A 413 -20.95 -6.20 5.07
CA LEU A 413 -21.50 -6.55 3.77
C LEU A 413 -21.06 -7.97 3.41
N GLN A 414 -21.99 -8.74 2.87
CA GLN A 414 -21.77 -10.08 2.35
C GLN A 414 -22.51 -10.21 1.03
N ASP A 415 -22.14 -11.21 0.24
CA ASP A 415 -22.81 -11.54 -1.00
C ASP A 415 -22.82 -10.38 -2.03
N VAL A 416 -21.73 -9.60 -2.04
CA VAL A 416 -21.57 -8.35 -2.81
C VAL A 416 -21.14 -8.61 -4.25
N VAL A 417 -21.68 -7.85 -5.21
CA VAL A 417 -21.17 -7.83 -6.59
C VAL A 417 -20.38 -6.56 -6.87
N LEU A 418 -19.14 -6.68 -7.33
CA LEU A 418 -18.32 -5.53 -7.69
C LEU A 418 -18.61 -5.11 -9.14
N PHE A 419 -18.62 -3.80 -9.41
CA PHE A 419 -18.44 -3.30 -10.77
C PHE A 419 -17.22 -2.37 -10.80
N ALA A 420 -16.29 -2.63 -11.70
CA ALA A 420 -14.98 -1.99 -11.64
C ALA A 420 -14.48 -1.53 -13.01
N HIS A 421 -13.80 -0.39 -13.05
CA HIS A 421 -13.24 0.15 -14.27
C HIS A 421 -11.72 0.11 -14.26
N SER A 422 -11.10 -0.26 -15.38
CA SER A 422 -9.65 -0.17 -15.56
C SER A 422 -8.88 -0.87 -14.43
N LYS A 423 -7.95 -0.17 -13.75
CA LYS A 423 -7.20 -0.65 -12.57
C LYS A 423 -8.10 -1.13 -11.42
N GLY A 424 -9.31 -0.61 -11.28
CA GLY A 424 -10.28 -1.06 -10.29
C GLY A 424 -10.57 -2.55 -10.38
N GLY A 425 -10.56 -3.13 -11.58
CA GLY A 425 -10.78 -4.57 -11.76
C GLY A 425 -9.61 -5.44 -11.26
N LEU A 426 -8.38 -4.93 -11.29
CA LEU A 426 -7.22 -5.60 -10.69
C LEU A 426 -7.32 -5.55 -9.15
N ILE A 427 -7.76 -4.43 -8.60
CA ILE A 427 -8.02 -4.26 -7.15
C ILE A 427 -9.14 -5.20 -6.69
N GLY A 428 -10.26 -5.22 -7.41
CA GLY A 428 -11.38 -6.11 -7.11
C GLY A 428 -10.95 -7.58 -7.17
N LYS A 429 -10.19 -7.99 -8.20
CA LYS A 429 -9.65 -9.35 -8.28
C LYS A 429 -8.73 -9.68 -7.10
N THR A 430 -7.87 -8.75 -6.69
CA THR A 430 -6.99 -8.92 -5.53
C THR A 430 -7.78 -9.07 -4.22
N ALA A 431 -8.86 -8.30 -4.05
CA ALA A 431 -9.71 -8.41 -2.87
C ALA A 431 -10.51 -9.73 -2.86
N MET A 432 -10.95 -10.22 -4.04
CA MET A 432 -11.64 -11.51 -4.15
C MET A 432 -10.78 -12.71 -3.74
N THR A 433 -9.45 -12.61 -3.85
CA THR A 433 -8.50 -13.64 -3.39
C THR A 433 -7.94 -13.38 -1.99
N GLY A 434 -8.32 -12.25 -1.38
CA GLY A 434 -7.90 -11.83 -0.04
C GLY A 434 -8.71 -12.48 1.09
N PRO A 435 -8.33 -12.23 2.36
CA PRO A 435 -8.99 -12.79 3.54
C PRO A 435 -10.50 -12.51 3.64
N GLN A 436 -10.98 -11.37 3.15
CA GLN A 436 -12.41 -11.01 3.13
C GLN A 436 -13.07 -11.29 1.77
N GLY A 437 -12.35 -11.93 0.83
CA GLY A 437 -12.83 -12.20 -0.52
C GLY A 437 -14.08 -13.08 -0.59
N TRP A 438 -14.36 -13.85 0.46
CA TRP A 438 -15.59 -14.64 0.62
C TRP A 438 -16.86 -13.78 0.69
N ARG A 439 -16.74 -12.50 1.06
CA ARG A 439 -17.86 -11.53 1.08
C ARG A 439 -18.25 -11.05 -0.31
N ILE A 440 -17.34 -11.15 -1.27
CA ILE A 440 -17.58 -10.79 -2.66
C ILE A 440 -18.13 -12.04 -3.32
N ARG A 441 -19.20 -11.92 -4.10
CA ARG A 441 -19.82 -13.00 -4.89
C ARG A 441 -19.32 -13.00 -6.33
N ALA A 442 -19.30 -11.85 -6.97
CA ALA A 442 -18.89 -11.73 -8.38
C ALA A 442 -18.33 -10.35 -8.67
N MET A 443 -17.71 -10.19 -9.85
CA MET A 443 -17.25 -8.90 -10.33
C MET A 443 -17.52 -8.74 -11.82
N VAL A 444 -18.05 -7.59 -12.22
CA VAL A 444 -18.16 -7.17 -13.63
C VAL A 444 -17.19 -6.03 -13.88
N THR A 445 -16.28 -6.19 -14.83
CA THR A 445 -15.24 -5.18 -15.12
C THR A 445 -15.46 -4.51 -16.46
N LEU A 446 -14.99 -3.28 -16.57
CA LEU A 446 -15.05 -2.44 -17.75
C LEU A 446 -13.61 -2.06 -18.13
N GLY A 447 -13.09 -2.64 -19.21
CA GLY A 447 -11.78 -2.27 -19.75
C GLY A 447 -10.59 -2.58 -18.84
N THR A 448 -10.64 -3.63 -18.02
CA THR A 448 -9.53 -3.94 -17.10
C THR A 448 -8.32 -4.55 -17.84
N PRO A 449 -7.09 -4.02 -17.64
CA PRO A 449 -5.89 -4.52 -18.31
C PRO A 449 -5.27 -5.73 -17.57
N TYR A 450 -5.91 -6.90 -17.60
CA TYR A 450 -5.41 -8.10 -16.89
C TYR A 450 -4.05 -8.59 -17.37
N ALA A 451 -3.77 -8.51 -18.67
CA ALA A 451 -2.46 -8.81 -19.26
C ALA A 451 -1.49 -7.61 -19.25
N GLY A 452 -1.92 -6.48 -18.66
CA GLY A 452 -1.16 -5.24 -18.60
C GLY A 452 -1.41 -4.36 -19.82
N SER A 453 -0.92 -3.12 -19.75
CA SER A 453 -1.01 -2.17 -20.86
C SER A 453 0.38 -1.82 -21.38
N PRO A 454 0.67 -1.99 -22.69
CA PRO A 454 1.92 -1.53 -23.28
C PRO A 454 2.17 -0.03 -23.08
N LEU A 455 1.10 0.78 -22.99
CA LEU A 455 1.20 2.22 -22.70
C LEU A 455 1.68 2.50 -21.28
N ALA A 456 1.51 1.56 -20.35
CA ALA A 456 2.04 1.69 -18.99
C ALA A 456 3.58 1.70 -18.95
N ASN A 457 4.25 1.19 -20.00
CA ASN A 457 5.70 1.24 -20.13
C ASN A 457 6.22 2.65 -20.51
N TYR A 458 5.36 3.49 -21.11
CA TYR A 458 5.71 4.82 -21.63
C TYR A 458 5.03 5.97 -20.86
N ALA A 459 4.07 5.66 -20.00
CA ALA A 459 3.39 6.64 -19.19
C ALA A 459 4.37 7.35 -18.22
N PRO A 460 4.21 8.67 -17.99
CA PRO A 460 4.98 9.39 -16.99
C PRO A 460 4.95 8.65 -15.64
N LYS A 461 6.10 8.53 -14.96
CA LYS A 461 6.19 7.92 -13.62
C LYS A 461 5.19 8.50 -12.62
N LEU A 462 4.78 9.76 -12.84
CA LEU A 462 3.76 10.47 -12.06
C LEU A 462 2.36 9.84 -12.12
N LEU A 463 2.00 9.14 -13.20
CA LEU A 463 0.70 8.46 -13.37
C LEU A 463 0.65 7.07 -12.71
N ARG A 464 1.77 6.60 -12.12
CA ARG A 464 1.85 5.42 -11.24
C ARG A 464 1.15 4.15 -11.75
N VAL A 465 1.39 3.86 -13.01
CA VAL A 465 0.92 2.67 -13.73
C VAL A 465 1.90 1.50 -13.69
N ALA A 466 2.93 1.56 -12.85
CA ALA A 466 4.00 0.55 -12.77
C ALA A 466 3.47 -0.87 -12.53
N ASP A 467 2.43 -1.01 -11.70
CA ASP A 467 1.78 -2.29 -11.41
C ASP A 467 0.97 -2.86 -12.60
N MET A 468 0.77 -2.07 -13.66
CA MET A 468 0.05 -2.49 -14.88
C MET A 468 0.98 -2.70 -16.07
N ARG A 469 2.30 -2.61 -15.86
CA ARG A 469 3.27 -2.95 -16.89
C ARG A 469 3.16 -4.45 -17.20
N THR A 470 3.39 -4.80 -18.46
CA THR A 470 3.31 -6.19 -18.96
C THR A 470 4.34 -7.13 -18.30
N ASP A 471 5.38 -6.57 -17.68
CA ASP A 471 6.43 -7.28 -16.94
C ASP A 471 6.24 -7.26 -15.41
N ALA A 472 5.18 -6.61 -14.89
CA ALA A 472 4.97 -6.51 -13.45
C ALA A 472 4.64 -7.87 -12.82
N LEU A 473 5.45 -8.28 -11.83
CA LEU A 473 5.29 -9.56 -11.13
C LEU A 473 3.91 -9.68 -10.47
N SER A 474 3.43 -8.61 -9.82
CA SER A 474 2.11 -8.56 -9.17
C SER A 474 0.97 -8.82 -10.15
N LEU A 475 1.07 -8.29 -11.36
CA LEU A 475 0.09 -8.50 -12.42
C LEU A 475 0.14 -9.93 -12.95
N ARG A 476 1.35 -10.50 -13.16
CA ARG A 476 1.49 -11.91 -13.59
C ARG A 476 0.92 -12.87 -12.56
N THR A 477 1.21 -12.68 -11.28
CA THR A 477 0.64 -13.49 -10.20
C THR A 477 -0.88 -13.40 -10.18
N GLN A 478 -1.45 -12.20 -10.38
CA GLN A 478 -2.90 -12.07 -10.51
C GLN A 478 -3.43 -12.77 -11.76
N TYR A 479 -2.77 -12.63 -12.91
CA TYR A 479 -3.20 -13.24 -14.16
C TYR A 479 -3.22 -14.77 -14.08
N GLU A 480 -2.21 -15.35 -13.43
CA GLU A 480 -2.05 -16.80 -13.22
C GLU A 480 -2.98 -17.36 -12.13
N ASP A 481 -3.42 -16.54 -11.16
CA ASP A 481 -4.41 -16.96 -10.16
C ASP A 481 -5.82 -17.04 -10.78
N ILE A 482 -6.22 -18.25 -11.16
CA ILE A 482 -7.50 -18.51 -11.82
C ILE A 482 -8.67 -18.77 -10.87
N ARG A 483 -8.43 -18.87 -9.55
CA ARG A 483 -9.41 -19.36 -8.56
C ARG A 483 -10.73 -18.58 -8.57
N VAL A 484 -10.66 -17.28 -8.86
CA VAL A 484 -11.82 -16.37 -8.86
C VAL A 484 -12.31 -16.01 -10.25
N ASN A 485 -11.58 -16.37 -11.31
CA ASN A 485 -11.89 -15.96 -12.68
C ASN A 485 -13.29 -16.39 -13.16
N PRO A 486 -13.80 -17.60 -12.83
CA PRO A 486 -15.17 -17.99 -13.20
C PRO A 486 -16.26 -17.08 -12.65
N ARG A 487 -15.95 -16.28 -11.62
CA ARG A 487 -16.86 -15.32 -10.97
C ARG A 487 -16.69 -13.90 -11.53
N ILE A 488 -15.88 -13.74 -12.58
CA ILE A 488 -15.57 -12.45 -13.20
C ILE A 488 -16.19 -12.40 -14.60
N THR A 489 -16.86 -11.29 -14.91
CA THR A 489 -17.28 -10.92 -16.26
C THR A 489 -16.48 -9.71 -16.71
N SER A 490 -15.68 -9.84 -17.77
CA SER A 490 -14.86 -8.76 -18.33
C SER A 490 -15.54 -8.17 -19.56
N ILE A 491 -15.98 -6.92 -19.46
CA ILE A 491 -16.55 -6.15 -20.56
C ILE A 491 -15.43 -5.34 -21.22
N GLN A 492 -15.21 -5.58 -22.50
CA GLN A 492 -14.24 -4.84 -23.32
C GLN A 492 -14.91 -4.02 -24.41
N ALA A 493 -14.26 -2.94 -24.85
CA ALA A 493 -14.68 -2.20 -26.03
C ALA A 493 -14.29 -2.95 -27.32
N ARG A 494 -14.91 -2.61 -28.46
CA ARG A 494 -14.45 -3.08 -29.77
C ARG A 494 -13.02 -2.65 -30.08
N TRP A 495 -12.65 -1.50 -29.53
CA TRP A 495 -11.29 -0.99 -29.54
C TRP A 495 -11.08 -0.07 -28.35
N ASP A 496 -9.96 -0.28 -27.67
CA ASP A 496 -9.55 0.44 -26.47
C ASP A 496 -8.10 0.89 -26.66
N GLN A 497 -7.88 2.20 -26.68
CA GLN A 497 -6.55 2.76 -26.84
C GLN A 497 -5.67 2.53 -25.60
N GLN A 498 -6.26 2.39 -24.41
CA GLN A 498 -5.54 2.19 -23.14
C GLN A 498 -5.27 0.71 -22.87
N VAL A 499 -6.10 -0.19 -23.40
CA VAL A 499 -5.95 -1.65 -23.29
C VAL A 499 -5.94 -2.29 -24.69
N PRO A 500 -4.89 -2.04 -25.50
CA PRO A 500 -4.87 -2.46 -26.91
C PRO A 500 -4.88 -3.98 -27.11
N ASN A 501 -4.43 -4.73 -26.11
CA ASN A 501 -4.43 -6.20 -26.11
C ASN A 501 -5.77 -6.80 -25.62
N GLY A 502 -6.76 -5.96 -25.33
CA GLY A 502 -8.06 -6.36 -24.79
C GLY A 502 -8.03 -6.68 -23.30
N SER A 503 -9.22 -6.93 -22.75
CA SER A 503 -9.43 -7.20 -21.32
C SER A 503 -9.63 -8.69 -21.04
N TRP A 504 -9.02 -9.55 -21.85
CA TRP A 504 -9.15 -10.99 -21.72
C TRP A 504 -8.55 -11.49 -20.40
N LEU A 505 -9.24 -12.42 -19.76
CA LEU A 505 -8.81 -13.09 -18.53
C LEU A 505 -9.16 -14.57 -18.62
N PRO A 506 -8.21 -15.51 -18.45
CA PRO A 506 -8.49 -16.93 -18.59
C PRO A 506 -9.60 -17.42 -17.66
N GLY A 507 -10.59 -18.15 -18.18
CA GLY A 507 -11.68 -18.71 -17.37
C GLY A 507 -12.72 -17.69 -16.88
N ALA A 508 -12.58 -16.41 -17.23
CA ALA A 508 -13.61 -15.41 -17.03
C ALA A 508 -14.55 -15.34 -18.24
N ARG A 509 -15.77 -14.85 -18.02
CA ARG A 509 -16.68 -14.52 -19.13
C ARG A 509 -16.23 -13.22 -19.76
N VAL A 510 -15.98 -13.19 -21.07
CA VAL A 510 -15.61 -11.97 -21.81
C VAL A 510 -16.78 -11.53 -22.68
N VAL A 511 -17.13 -10.26 -22.63
CA VAL A 511 -18.22 -9.66 -23.41
C VAL A 511 -17.70 -8.42 -24.13
N THR A 512 -17.92 -8.32 -25.43
CA THR A 512 -17.52 -7.14 -26.22
C THR A 512 -18.69 -6.18 -26.35
N ALA A 513 -18.60 -5.00 -25.73
CA ALA A 513 -19.55 -3.91 -25.91
C ALA A 513 -19.32 -3.21 -27.25
N ASN A 514 -20.41 -2.84 -27.93
CA ASN A 514 -20.36 -2.13 -29.22
C ASN A 514 -20.01 -0.65 -29.05
N VAL A 515 -18.82 -0.38 -28.50
CA VAL A 515 -18.29 0.95 -28.21
C VAL A 515 -16.81 1.01 -28.58
N TYR A 516 -16.33 2.21 -28.83
CA TYR A 516 -14.92 2.50 -29.10
C TYR A 516 -14.42 3.51 -28.06
N GLY A 517 -13.22 3.31 -27.53
CA GLY A 517 -12.60 4.16 -26.52
C GLY A 517 -12.78 3.63 -25.10
N HIS A 518 -11.74 3.80 -24.28
CA HIS A 518 -11.69 3.31 -22.89
C HIS A 518 -12.79 3.91 -22.01
N ASN A 519 -12.88 5.25 -21.94
CA ASN A 519 -13.81 5.92 -21.03
C ASN A 519 -15.26 5.86 -21.54
N ASN A 520 -15.47 5.57 -22.82
CA ASN A 520 -16.80 5.30 -23.35
C ASN A 520 -17.45 4.05 -22.75
N LEU A 521 -16.68 3.12 -22.18
CA LEU A 521 -17.24 2.01 -21.41
C LEU A 521 -18.04 2.47 -20.18
N LEU A 522 -17.72 3.65 -19.63
CA LEU A 522 -18.41 4.24 -18.48
C LEU A 522 -19.63 5.09 -18.84
N THR A 523 -19.69 5.61 -20.07
CA THR A 523 -20.63 6.69 -20.43
C THR A 523 -21.56 6.34 -21.57
N ALA A 524 -21.16 5.46 -22.48
CA ALA A 524 -21.97 5.14 -23.64
C ALA A 524 -23.19 4.29 -23.23
N PRO A 525 -24.42 4.64 -23.66
CA PRO A 525 -25.61 3.86 -23.34
C PRO A 525 -25.53 2.39 -23.74
N ALA A 526 -24.81 2.08 -24.82
CA ALA A 526 -24.58 0.70 -25.26
C ALA A 526 -23.74 -0.10 -24.26
N ALA A 527 -22.70 0.51 -23.67
CA ALA A 527 -21.87 -0.12 -22.65
C ALA A 527 -22.64 -0.28 -21.33
N LEU A 528 -23.40 0.74 -20.91
CA LEU A 528 -24.21 0.69 -19.69
C LEU A 528 -25.30 -0.39 -19.74
N ARG A 529 -25.93 -0.59 -20.91
CA ARG A 529 -26.89 -1.71 -21.09
C ARG A 529 -26.22 -3.08 -20.93
N VAL A 530 -25.00 -3.25 -21.46
CA VAL A 530 -24.24 -4.49 -21.29
C VAL A 530 -23.84 -4.68 -19.82
N LEU A 531 -23.39 -3.62 -19.15
CA LEU A 531 -23.08 -3.66 -17.72
C LEU A 531 -24.28 -4.13 -16.90
N VAL A 532 -25.45 -3.50 -17.06
CA VAL A 532 -26.67 -3.89 -16.32
C VAL A 532 -27.03 -5.34 -16.62
N ALA A 533 -27.05 -5.75 -17.89
CA ALA A 533 -27.41 -7.12 -18.27
C ALA A 533 -26.46 -8.17 -17.66
N GLU A 534 -25.16 -7.88 -17.62
CA GLU A 534 -24.18 -8.80 -17.03
C GLU A 534 -24.19 -8.76 -15.49
N MET A 535 -24.48 -7.61 -14.87
CA MET A 535 -24.70 -7.52 -13.42
C MET A 535 -25.92 -8.33 -12.97
N GLU A 536 -27.05 -8.24 -13.69
CA GLU A 536 -28.28 -8.99 -13.37
C GLU A 536 -28.07 -10.51 -13.32
N ARG A 537 -27.15 -11.06 -14.12
CA ARG A 537 -26.80 -12.50 -14.08
C ARG A 537 -26.26 -12.95 -12.71
N HIS A 538 -25.74 -12.01 -11.93
CA HIS A 538 -25.14 -12.27 -10.61
C HIS A 538 -26.10 -11.98 -9.45
N LYS A 539 -27.33 -11.53 -9.71
CA LYS A 539 -28.34 -11.40 -8.65
C LYS A 539 -28.66 -12.77 -8.03
N PRO A 540 -28.97 -12.83 -6.72
CA PRO A 540 -29.38 -14.08 -6.11
C PRO A 540 -30.67 -14.54 -6.80
N ARG A 541 -30.76 -15.83 -7.13
CA ARG A 541 -32.03 -16.40 -7.57
C ARG A 541 -32.97 -16.40 -6.36
N ALA A 542 -34.17 -15.88 -6.57
CA ALA A 542 -35.23 -15.83 -5.55
C ALA A 542 -35.66 -17.22 -5.09
#